data_AF-A0A5M8ID31-F1
#
_entry.id   AF-A0A5M8ID31-F1
#
_cell.length_a   1.000
_cell.length_b   1.000
_cell.length_c   1.000
_cell.angle_alpha   90.00
_cell.angle_beta   90.00
_cell.angle_gamma   90.00
#
_symmetry.space_group_name_H-M   'P 1'
#
loop_
_entity.id
_entity.type
_entity.pdbx_description
1 polymer ?
#
loop_
_entity_poly.entity_id
_entity_poly.type
_entity_poly.pdbx_seq_one_letter_code
_entity_poly.pdbx_strand_id
1 'polypeptide(L)'
;MSDLKRQKANRHNAMQSTGPRSDEGKRRSSVNAMRHGLTSPLESSLWAPLLQPIEALLASEGLDKSQQRELAACILNYERNADYQRLRYESKVKELSSLHVQAGKGGAEECLSTPSWAMVAELRNADRHLRRAANQLIKECRGLANRELSVVRAESTK
;
A
#
# COMPACT_ATOMS: atom_id res chain seq x y z
N MET A 1 -3.92 11.56 -21.28
CA MET A 1 -3.87 10.68 -22.46
C MET A 1 -3.39 9.30 -22.03
N SER A 2 -4.30 8.36 -21.73
CA SER A 2 -3.87 6.98 -21.44
C SER A 2 -3.57 6.27 -22.76
N ASP A 3 -2.37 5.72 -22.90
CA ASP A 3 -1.96 4.89 -24.03
C ASP A 3 -3.04 3.84 -24.37
N LEU A 4 -3.57 3.88 -25.59
CA LEU A 4 -4.53 2.88 -26.11
C LEU A 4 -4.00 1.44 -25.92
N LYS A 5 -2.68 1.27 -25.95
CA LYS A 5 -1.97 0.03 -25.63
C LYS A 5 -2.22 -0.44 -24.20
N ARG A 6 -2.14 0.46 -23.21
CA ARG A 6 -2.40 0.14 -21.79
C ARG A 6 -3.88 -0.20 -21.57
N GLN A 7 -4.80 0.50 -22.22
CA GLN A 7 -6.24 0.19 -22.11
C GLN A 7 -6.59 -1.18 -22.69
N LYS A 8 -6.09 -1.52 -23.89
CA LYS A 8 -6.29 -2.85 -24.49
C LYS A 8 -5.72 -3.96 -23.61
N ALA A 9 -4.51 -3.76 -23.08
CA ALA A 9 -3.90 -4.72 -22.15
C ALA A 9 -4.70 -4.89 -20.85
N ASN A 10 -5.18 -3.80 -20.24
CA ASN A 10 -6.03 -3.88 -19.06
C ASN A 10 -7.36 -4.59 -19.34
N ARG A 11 -7.99 -4.35 -20.50
CA ARG A 11 -9.22 -5.04 -20.90
C ARG A 11 -8.98 -6.53 -21.11
N HIS A 12 -7.88 -6.91 -21.77
CA HIS A 12 -7.49 -8.32 -21.93
C HIS A 12 -7.21 -8.99 -20.57
N ASN A 13 -6.42 -8.36 -19.70
CA ASN A 13 -6.14 -8.87 -18.36
C ASN A 13 -7.40 -8.97 -17.49
N ALA A 14 -8.34 -8.04 -17.63
CA ALA A 14 -9.62 -8.09 -16.93
C ALA A 14 -10.47 -9.28 -17.39
N MET A 15 -10.51 -9.58 -18.69
CA MET A 15 -11.19 -10.76 -19.23
C MET A 15 -10.56 -12.08 -18.74
N GLN A 16 -9.23 -12.08 -18.53
CA GLN A 16 -8.48 -13.22 -17.97
C GLN A 16 -8.49 -13.27 -16.43
N SER A 17 -8.97 -12.22 -15.76
CA SER A 17 -8.98 -12.16 -14.30
C SER A 17 -10.10 -13.04 -13.76
N THR A 18 -9.73 -14.22 -13.29
CA THR A 18 -10.61 -15.12 -12.53
C THR A 18 -10.47 -14.82 -11.05
N GLY A 19 -10.94 -13.64 -10.62
CA GLY A 19 -11.13 -13.38 -9.18
C GLY A 19 -11.88 -14.55 -8.51
N PRO A 20 -11.77 -14.74 -7.18
CA PRO A 20 -12.30 -15.94 -6.52
C PRO A 20 -13.80 -16.16 -6.83
N ARG A 21 -14.10 -17.17 -7.65
CA ARG A 21 -15.48 -17.48 -8.09
C ARG A 21 -16.21 -18.44 -7.15
N SER A 22 -15.46 -19.30 -6.45
CA SER A 22 -15.98 -20.22 -5.45
C SER A 22 -16.11 -19.56 -4.09
N ASP A 23 -17.05 -20.03 -3.26
CA ASP A 23 -17.25 -19.50 -1.92
C ASP A 23 -16.03 -19.74 -1.02
N GLU A 24 -15.32 -20.85 -1.20
CA GLU A 24 -14.03 -21.08 -0.54
C GLU A 24 -12.95 -20.09 -0.99
N GLY A 25 -12.89 -19.76 -2.28
CA GLY A 25 -11.99 -18.74 -2.80
C GLY A 25 -12.29 -17.36 -2.22
N LYS A 26 -13.57 -16.99 -2.12
CA LYS A 26 -14.01 -15.73 -1.51
C LYS A 26 -13.67 -15.71 -0.02
N ARG A 27 -13.91 -16.80 0.71
CA ARG A 27 -13.58 -16.95 2.12
C ARG A 27 -12.08 -16.81 2.37
N ARG A 28 -11.24 -17.47 1.57
CA ARG A 28 -9.77 -17.31 1.64
C ARG A 28 -9.33 -15.88 1.34
N SER A 29 -9.95 -15.21 0.37
CA SER A 29 -9.68 -13.80 0.07
C SER A 29 -10.09 -12.89 1.23
N SER A 30 -11.23 -13.16 1.87
CA SER A 30 -11.72 -12.43 3.05
C SER A 30 -10.81 -12.66 4.27
N VAL A 31 -10.38 -13.89 4.52
CA VAL A 31 -9.41 -14.22 5.58
C VAL A 31 -8.06 -13.55 5.31
N ASN A 32 -7.59 -13.51 4.07
CA ASN A 32 -6.36 -12.78 3.72
C ASN A 32 -6.49 -11.27 3.97
N ALA A 33 -7.66 -10.68 3.70
CA ALA A 33 -7.96 -9.29 4.00
C ALA A 33 -7.92 -9.02 5.52
N MET A 34 -8.56 -9.89 6.31
CA MET A 34 -8.61 -9.80 7.78
C MET A 34 -7.24 -10.05 8.44
N ARG A 35 -6.50 -11.08 8.00
CA ARG A 35 -5.23 -11.52 8.62
C ARG A 35 -4.17 -10.42 8.64
N HIS A 36 -4.14 -9.58 7.62
CA HIS A 36 -3.10 -8.56 7.49
C HIS A 36 -3.55 -7.19 8.00
N GLY A 37 -4.81 -7.02 8.42
CA GLY A 37 -5.32 -5.77 9.02
C GLY A 37 -5.29 -4.53 8.10
N LEU A 38 -4.74 -4.65 6.88
CA LEU A 38 -4.60 -3.57 5.89
C LEU A 38 -5.95 -3.07 5.35
N THR A 39 -7.01 -3.86 5.55
CA THR A 39 -8.40 -3.51 5.19
C THR A 39 -9.29 -3.30 6.41
N SER A 40 -8.75 -3.45 7.62
CA SER A 40 -9.50 -3.13 8.84
C SER A 40 -9.63 -1.60 8.96
N PRO A 41 -10.78 -1.10 9.45
CA PRO A 41 -10.99 0.32 9.70
C PRO A 41 -9.84 0.89 10.53
N LEU A 42 -9.35 2.06 10.16
CA LEU A 42 -8.20 2.69 10.79
C LEU A 42 -8.43 2.90 12.29
N GLU A 43 -9.67 3.22 12.65
CA GLU A 43 -10.19 3.44 14.00
C GLU A 43 -10.07 2.21 14.90
N SER A 44 -10.08 1.01 14.30
CA SER A 44 -9.91 -0.25 15.03
C SER A 44 -8.46 -0.72 15.12
N SER A 45 -7.52 0.04 14.55
CA SER A 45 -6.11 -0.32 14.45
C SER A 45 -5.25 0.38 15.51
N LEU A 46 -4.04 -0.14 15.71
CA LEU A 46 -3.03 0.48 16.60
C LEU A 46 -2.63 1.90 16.18
N TRP A 47 -2.97 2.32 14.95
CA TRP A 47 -2.67 3.63 14.39
C TRP A 47 -3.75 4.68 14.70
N ALA A 48 -4.91 4.27 15.24
CA ALA A 48 -6.02 5.17 15.57
C ALA A 48 -5.63 6.38 16.45
N PRO A 49 -4.75 6.25 17.47
CA PRO A 49 -4.35 7.38 18.31
C PRO A 49 -3.61 8.49 17.56
N LEU A 50 -3.02 8.20 16.39
CA LEU A 50 -2.29 9.18 15.58
C LEU A 50 -3.20 10.06 14.72
N LEU A 51 -4.50 9.72 14.63
CA LEU A 51 -5.44 10.46 13.79
C LEU A 51 -5.60 11.91 14.25
N GLN A 52 -5.88 12.13 15.54
CA GLN A 52 -6.05 13.48 16.08
C GLN A 52 -4.79 14.36 15.99
N PRO A 53 -3.57 13.86 16.32
CA PRO A 53 -2.35 14.60 16.10
C PRO A 53 -2.16 15.05 14.65
N ILE A 54 -2.46 14.19 13.68
CA ILE A 54 -2.32 14.54 12.26
C ILE A 54 -3.42 15.52 11.82
N GLU A 55 -4.67 15.33 12.25
CA GLU A 55 -5.75 16.31 12.04
C GLU A 55 -5.33 17.71 12.56
N ALA A 56 -4.70 17.78 13.73
CA ALA A 56 -4.21 19.03 14.31
C ALA A 56 -3.08 19.67 13.50
N LEU A 57 -2.16 18.87 12.95
CA LEU A 57 -1.11 19.37 12.05
C LEU A 57 -1.69 19.92 10.73
N LEU A 58 -2.76 19.29 10.23
CA LEU A 58 -3.44 19.72 9.01
C LEU A 58 -4.33 20.95 9.21
N ALA A 59 -4.58 21.37 10.46
CA ALA A 59 -5.43 22.51 10.75
C ALA A 59 -4.85 23.84 10.23
N SER A 60 -3.53 23.96 10.09
CA SER A 60 -2.89 25.15 9.53
C SER A 60 -3.03 25.29 8.01
N GLU A 61 -3.46 24.24 7.31
CA GLU A 61 -3.51 24.21 5.85
C GLU A 61 -4.82 24.79 5.27
N GLY A 62 -5.66 25.40 6.11
CA GLY A 62 -6.95 25.97 5.68
C GLY A 62 -8.01 24.93 5.30
N LEU A 63 -7.79 23.66 5.64
CA LEU A 63 -8.72 22.56 5.42
C LEU A 63 -9.85 22.57 6.46
N ASP A 64 -11.05 22.12 6.07
CA ASP A 64 -12.14 21.88 7.02
C ASP A 64 -11.90 20.62 7.87
N LYS A 65 -12.67 20.46 8.96
CA LYS A 65 -12.49 19.31 9.89
C LYS A 65 -12.71 17.95 9.23
N SER A 66 -13.64 17.84 8.28
CA SER A 66 -13.89 16.61 7.55
C SER A 66 -12.72 16.27 6.64
N GLN A 67 -12.16 17.26 5.96
CA GLN A 67 -11.02 17.13 5.07
C GLN A 67 -9.74 16.78 5.83
N GLN A 68 -9.49 17.44 6.96
CA GLN A 68 -8.39 17.12 7.87
C GLN A 68 -8.45 15.64 8.26
N ARG A 69 -9.63 15.15 8.64
CA ARG A 69 -9.85 13.75 9.00
C ARG A 69 -9.66 12.78 7.83
N GLU A 70 -10.22 13.09 6.66
CA GLU A 70 -10.09 12.23 5.48
C GLU A 70 -8.63 12.15 5.00
N LEU A 71 -7.91 13.28 5.00
CA LEU A 71 -6.50 13.34 4.64
C LEU A 71 -5.60 12.67 5.68
N ALA A 72 -5.86 12.88 6.98
CA ALA A 72 -5.15 12.21 8.06
C ALA A 72 -5.31 10.68 7.96
N ALA A 73 -6.53 10.21 7.71
CA ALA A 73 -6.80 8.78 7.51
C ALA A 73 -6.07 8.23 6.27
N CYS A 74 -6.04 9.00 5.18
CA CYS A 74 -5.33 8.66 3.95
C CYS A 74 -3.82 8.48 4.19
N ILE A 75 -3.19 9.44 4.90
CA ILE A 75 -1.78 9.40 5.28
C ILE A 75 -1.50 8.17 6.16
N LEU A 76 -2.28 7.95 7.21
CA LEU A 76 -2.07 6.83 8.13
C LEU A 76 -2.26 5.47 7.47
N ASN A 77 -3.22 5.34 6.56
CA ASN A 77 -3.41 4.11 5.79
C ASN A 77 -2.22 3.82 4.88
N TYR A 78 -1.61 4.86 4.29
CA TYR A 78 -0.39 4.73 3.51
C TYR A 78 0.79 4.28 4.38
N GLU A 79 1.04 4.95 5.51
CA GLU A 79 2.14 4.63 6.42
C GLU A 79 2.01 3.20 6.99
N ARG A 80 0.82 2.82 7.46
CA ARG A 80 0.52 1.46 7.93
C ARG A 80 0.83 0.40 6.87
N ASN A 81 0.54 0.68 5.60
CA ASN A 81 0.84 -0.24 4.50
C ASN A 81 2.34 -0.31 4.23
N ALA A 82 3.02 0.84 4.20
CA ALA A 82 4.47 0.91 4.01
C ALA A 82 5.22 0.15 5.10
N ASP A 83 4.84 0.34 6.36
CA ASP A 83 5.41 -0.37 7.51
C ASP A 83 5.20 -1.88 7.44
N TYR A 84 4.00 -2.32 7.05
CA TYR A 84 3.74 -3.75 6.83
C TYR A 84 4.69 -4.34 5.77
N GLN A 85 4.91 -3.64 4.65
CA GLN A 85 5.82 -4.13 3.61
C GLN A 85 7.28 -4.14 4.07
N ARG A 86 7.70 -3.13 4.84
CA ARG A 86 9.02 -3.07 5.47
C ARG A 86 9.22 -4.26 6.40
N LEU A 87 8.30 -4.51 7.33
CA LEU A 87 8.39 -5.63 8.28
C LEU A 87 8.43 -6.99 7.58
N ARG A 88 7.61 -7.16 6.54
CA ARG A 88 7.63 -8.37 5.71
C ARG A 88 8.98 -8.57 5.03
N TYR A 89 9.53 -7.50 4.44
CA TYR A 89 10.83 -7.53 3.80
C TYR A 89 11.96 -7.87 4.79
N GLU A 90 12.02 -7.16 5.92
CA GLU A 90 13.03 -7.39 6.97
C GLU A 90 12.96 -8.83 7.51
N SER A 91 11.76 -9.36 7.73
CA SER A 91 11.55 -10.75 8.16
C SER A 91 12.08 -11.74 7.13
N LYS A 92 11.81 -11.50 5.84
CA LYS A 92 12.27 -12.37 4.76
C LYS A 92 13.79 -12.32 4.57
N VAL A 93 14.40 -11.13 4.73
CA VAL A 93 15.86 -10.98 4.71
C VAL A 93 16.49 -11.77 5.85
N LYS A 94 15.96 -11.68 7.07
CA LYS A 94 16.45 -12.47 8.22
C LYS A 94 16.38 -13.97 7.94
N GLU A 95 15.24 -14.45 7.43
CA GLU A 95 15.05 -15.86 7.05
C GLU A 95 16.10 -16.34 6.03
N LEU A 96 16.31 -15.57 4.95
CA LEU A 96 17.27 -15.91 3.90
C LEU A 96 18.72 -15.85 4.41
N SER A 97 19.05 -14.88 5.26
CA SER A 97 20.36 -14.78 5.90
C SER A 97 20.64 -15.96 6.84
N SER A 98 19.64 -16.41 7.62
CA SER A 98 19.77 -17.59 8.48
C SER A 98 20.01 -18.87 7.69
N LEU A 99 19.36 -19.04 6.54
CA LEU A 99 19.58 -20.18 5.64
C LEU A 99 20.98 -20.15 5.01
N HIS A 100 21.49 -18.96 4.67
CA HIS A 100 22.83 -18.80 4.12
C HIS A 100 23.93 -19.17 5.13
N VAL A 101 23.77 -18.77 6.40
CA VAL A 101 24.71 -19.13 7.48
C VAL A 101 24.76 -20.63 7.74
N GLN A 102 23.64 -21.36 7.55
CA GLN A 102 23.62 -22.82 7.68
C GLN A 102 24.33 -23.53 6.52
N ALA A 103 24.32 -22.96 5.31
CA ALA A 103 25.01 -23.50 4.14
C ALA A 103 26.54 -23.23 4.17
N GLY A 104 26.99 -22.17 4.84
CA GLY A 104 28.40 -21.73 4.88
C GLY A 104 29.32 -22.45 5.88
N LYS A 105 28.88 -23.52 6.55
CA LYS A 105 29.75 -24.31 7.46
C LYS A 105 30.72 -25.26 6.75
N GLY A 106 30.86 -25.17 5.43
CA GLY A 106 31.81 -25.94 4.64
C GLY A 106 32.66 -25.06 3.73
N GLY A 107 33.74 -24.48 4.30
CA GLY A 107 34.96 -24.11 3.58
C GLY A 107 34.92 -22.95 2.56
N ALA A 108 35.97 -22.13 2.67
CA ALA A 108 36.47 -21.15 1.70
C ALA A 108 35.75 -19.79 1.61
N GLU A 109 36.52 -18.78 2.01
CA GLU A 109 36.35 -17.35 1.74
C GLU A 109 36.23 -17.10 0.23
N GLU A 110 35.05 -16.70 -0.26
CA GLU A 110 34.99 -15.90 -1.49
C GLU A 110 33.67 -15.15 -1.63
N CYS A 111 33.80 -13.93 -2.16
CA CYS A 111 32.77 -13.07 -2.73
C CYS A 111 31.92 -12.23 -1.75
N LEU A 112 32.25 -10.94 -1.73
CA LEU A 112 31.33 -9.84 -1.45
C LEU A 112 30.00 -10.03 -2.21
N SER A 113 29.03 -10.57 -1.47
CA SER A 113 27.57 -10.43 -1.55
C SER A 113 26.96 -10.08 -2.92
N THR A 114 26.88 -11.04 -3.85
CA THR A 114 25.80 -10.96 -4.83
C THR A 114 24.49 -11.33 -4.12
N PRO A 115 23.48 -10.44 -4.07
CA PRO A 115 22.21 -10.79 -3.46
C PRO A 115 21.59 -11.94 -4.24
N SER A 116 21.18 -13.00 -3.54
CA SER A 116 20.45 -14.11 -4.15
C SER A 116 19.27 -13.59 -4.96
N TRP A 117 18.98 -14.21 -6.10
CA TRP A 117 17.83 -13.85 -6.96
C TRP A 117 16.52 -13.74 -6.15
N ALA A 118 16.35 -14.57 -5.12
CA ALA A 118 15.21 -14.50 -4.22
C ALA A 118 15.13 -13.17 -3.44
N MET A 119 16.26 -12.63 -2.99
CA MET A 119 16.32 -11.32 -2.32
C MET A 119 15.99 -10.19 -3.29
N VAL A 120 16.53 -10.24 -4.51
CA VAL A 120 16.24 -9.25 -5.57
C VAL A 120 14.75 -9.27 -5.95
N ALA A 121 14.16 -10.46 -6.01
CA ALA A 121 12.73 -10.62 -6.29
C ALA A 121 11.85 -10.03 -5.17
N GLU A 122 12.20 -10.25 -3.89
CA GLU A 122 11.44 -9.68 -2.77
C GLU A 122 11.58 -8.16 -2.69
N LEU A 123 12.78 -7.62 -2.94
CA LEU A 123 13.01 -6.17 -3.08
C LEU A 123 12.12 -5.53 -4.15
N ARG A 124 12.09 -6.15 -5.35
CA ARG A 124 11.22 -5.69 -6.46
C ARG A 124 9.73 -5.77 -6.09
N ASN A 125 9.35 -6.78 -5.31
CA ASN A 125 7.97 -6.93 -4.88
C ASN A 125 7.59 -5.84 -3.84
N ALA A 126 8.46 -5.58 -2.86
CA ALA A 126 8.28 -4.52 -1.88
C ALA A 126 8.20 -3.14 -2.55
N ASP A 127 9.12 -2.80 -3.45
CA ASP A 127 9.09 -1.55 -4.24
C ASP A 127 7.78 -1.41 -5.04
N ARG A 128 7.31 -2.49 -5.70
CA ARG A 128 6.03 -2.49 -6.41
C ARG A 128 4.85 -2.17 -5.48
N HIS A 129 4.85 -2.73 -4.27
CA HIS A 129 3.78 -2.48 -3.30
C HIS A 129 3.83 -1.05 -2.74
N LEU A 130 5.01 -0.52 -2.42
CA LEU A 130 5.18 0.88 -2.02
C LEU A 130 4.69 1.84 -3.11
N ARG A 131 5.07 1.60 -4.37
CA ARG A 131 4.57 2.40 -5.51
C ARG A 131 3.05 2.35 -5.63
N ARG A 132 2.43 1.19 -5.40
CA ARG A 132 0.97 1.06 -5.44
C ARG A 132 0.32 1.85 -4.31
N ALA A 133 0.84 1.75 -3.09
CA ALA A 133 0.35 2.51 -1.94
C ALA A 133 0.46 4.03 -2.19
N ALA A 134 1.61 4.50 -2.68
CA ALA A 134 1.83 5.92 -2.99
C ALA A 134 0.88 6.42 -4.09
N ASN A 135 0.66 5.63 -5.14
CA ASN A 135 -0.30 5.97 -6.18
C ASN A 135 -1.74 6.01 -5.66
N GLN A 136 -2.08 5.16 -4.69
CA GLN A 136 -3.40 5.16 -4.06
C GLN A 136 -3.60 6.43 -3.22
N LEU A 137 -2.62 6.81 -2.39
CA LEU A 137 -2.59 8.08 -1.65
C LEU A 137 -2.79 9.28 -2.59
N ILE A 138 -2.00 9.36 -3.67
CA ILE A 138 -2.11 10.44 -4.66
C ILE A 138 -3.52 10.48 -5.28
N LYS A 139 -4.12 9.32 -5.56
CA LYS A 139 -5.46 9.24 -6.13
C LYS A 139 -6.52 9.73 -5.15
N GLU A 140 -6.40 9.40 -3.88
CA GLU A 140 -7.30 9.85 -2.81
C GLU A 140 -7.18 11.36 -2.60
N CYS A 141 -5.96 11.90 -2.51
CA CYS A 141 -5.73 13.35 -2.41
C CYS A 141 -6.30 14.12 -3.63
N ARG A 142 -6.13 13.59 -4.84
CA ARG A 142 -6.75 14.20 -6.04
C ARG A 142 -8.28 14.13 -6.01
N GLY A 143 -8.84 13.06 -5.44
CA GLY A 143 -10.28 12.92 -5.23
C GLY A 143 -10.82 14.02 -4.32
N LEU A 144 -10.13 14.29 -3.21
CA LEU A 144 -10.43 15.38 -2.29
C LEU A 144 -10.43 16.74 -2.99
N ALA A 145 -9.34 17.10 -3.67
CA ALA A 145 -9.21 18.38 -4.36
C ALA A 145 -10.27 18.58 -5.47
N ASN A 146 -10.62 17.52 -6.20
CA ASN A 146 -11.65 17.61 -7.24
C ASN A 146 -13.06 17.82 -6.66
N ARG A 147 -13.36 17.27 -5.48
CA ARG A 147 -14.62 17.51 -4.78
C ARG A 147 -14.72 18.97 -4.35
N GLU A 148 -13.64 19.56 -3.82
CA GLU A 148 -13.61 20.99 -3.48
C GLU A 148 -13.92 21.89 -4.67
N LEU A 149 -13.24 21.67 -5.81
CA LEU A 149 -13.49 22.44 -7.03
C LEU A 149 -14.93 22.33 -7.52
N SER A 150 -15.59 21.19 -7.28
CA SER A 150 -17.00 21.01 -7.63
C SER A 150 -17.96 21.75 -6.70
N VAL A 151 -17.65 21.82 -5.40
CA VAL A 151 -18.43 22.57 -4.40
C VAL A 151 -18.33 24.08 -4.67
N VAL A 152 -17.11 24.60 -4.86
CA VAL A 152 -16.88 26.03 -5.15
C VAL A 152 -17.60 26.47 -6.44
N ARG A 153 -17.60 25.62 -7.49
CA ARG A 153 -18.34 25.89 -8.73
C ARG A 153 -19.86 25.87 -8.55
N ALA A 154 -20.38 25.01 -7.68
CA ALA A 154 -21.81 24.94 -7.37
C ALA A 154 -22.29 26.13 -6.52
N GLU A 155 -21.43 26.73 -5.72
CA GLU A 155 -21.73 27.91 -4.91
C GLU A 155 -21.64 29.21 -5.72
N SER A 156 -20.73 29.32 -6.68
CA SER A 156 -20.60 30.50 -7.58
C SER A 156 -21.68 30.60 -8.66
N THR A 157 -22.57 29.62 -8.77
CA THR A 157 -23.69 29.59 -9.74
C THR A 157 -25.05 29.90 -9.10
N LYS A 158 -25.06 30.30 -7.83
CA LYS A 158 -26.23 30.85 -7.12
C LYS A 158 -26.04 32.34 -6.89
#